data_AF-A0AAJ4N9C7-F1
#
_entry.id   AF-A0AAJ4N9C7-F1
#
_cell.length_a   1.000
_cell.length_b   1.000
_cell.length_c   1.000
_cell.angle_alpha   90.00
_cell.angle_beta   90.00
_cell.angle_gamma   90.00
#
_symmetry.space_group_name_H-M   'P 1'
#
loop_
_entity.id
_entity.type
_entity.pdbx_description
1 polymer ?
#
loop_
_entity_poly.entity_id
_entity_poly.type
_entity_poly.pdbx_seq_one_letter_code
_entity_poly.pdbx_strand_id
1 'polypeptide(L)'
;MRLFCAQVLSQRKPHKVEGSGWPAWALQWDLPINVAPHEVLARHSVPRLLERLEENLPLQVIEHRGMFNLGKRVQECTETSLLTALGGEGGRNLTELDVCLTLDNVPIVSHDLNTWRISTLTDRLFREIHSSDIDKVPVIIREVSKGEILEQHRVTVDFIPFLKNALERIFSTNPDSTIFLDGRNHEAHVLVAWLSHRRQYHQRVVLLFYTFEYLDGDAFVDAVVKAQPAPDWRKSIALMPAVFPEELCRLAHLCKVAGPTVDKLYLAGRAWIDSVLRQDMRIVAVHVVFSNVTEDCFGQFVDPDVRLAYESDQAAVRLAYYVKNDPAIKAKRPHLKFTAVNRCYDFASFLEDGERAEFSIDIKTGRSRRHETDERKYIRWKKGTPGNTAAIADWVISDRPEDEMAIWEWRNQGINREVNHLSPHLDVYM
;
A
#
# COMPACT_ATOMS: atom_id res chain seq x y z
N MET A 1 6.58 -35.00 5.81
CA MET A 1 6.92 -33.71 5.18
C MET A 1 6.52 -33.78 3.72
N ARG A 2 5.30 -33.36 3.36
CA ARG A 2 4.84 -33.35 1.96
C ARG A 2 5.36 -32.05 1.34
N LEU A 3 6.44 -32.14 0.56
CA LEU A 3 6.85 -31.12 -0.40
C LEU A 3 5.81 -31.10 -1.52
N PHE A 4 4.65 -30.48 -1.28
CA PHE A 4 3.84 -30.00 -2.38
C PHE A 4 4.54 -28.76 -2.91
N CYS A 5 5.02 -28.82 -4.16
CA CYS A 5 5.42 -27.64 -4.90
C CYS A 5 4.21 -26.71 -4.97
N ALA A 6 4.13 -25.73 -4.07
CA ALA A 6 3.20 -24.63 -4.20
C ALA A 6 3.39 -24.05 -5.61
N GLN A 7 2.32 -24.04 -6.40
CA GLN A 7 2.34 -23.44 -7.72
C GLN A 7 2.64 -21.95 -7.51
N VAL A 8 3.69 -21.42 -8.16
CA VAL A 8 3.90 -19.97 -8.16
C VAL A 8 2.81 -19.37 -9.04
N LEU A 9 1.65 -19.10 -8.44
CA LEU A 9 0.63 -18.28 -9.06
C LEU A 9 1.21 -16.86 -9.14
N SER A 10 1.46 -16.40 -10.36
CA SER A 10 1.88 -15.04 -10.65
C SER A 10 1.22 -14.66 -11.96
N GLN A 11 0.20 -13.81 -11.92
CA GLN A 11 -0.49 -13.37 -13.14
C GLN A 11 0.42 -12.51 -14.02
N ARG A 12 1.31 -11.73 -13.40
CA ARG A 12 2.33 -10.94 -14.09
C ARG A 12 3.49 -11.87 -14.48
N LYS A 13 3.62 -12.19 -15.76
CA LYS A 13 4.65 -13.08 -16.32
C LYS A 13 5.87 -12.28 -16.75
N PRO A 14 7.02 -12.40 -16.06
CA PRO A 14 8.22 -11.65 -16.41
C PRO A 14 8.86 -12.15 -17.71
N HIS A 15 9.57 -11.25 -18.39
CA HIS A 15 10.51 -11.53 -19.47
C HIS A 15 11.65 -10.51 -19.46
N LYS A 16 12.83 -10.95 -19.89
CA LYS A 16 14.02 -10.12 -19.96
C LYS A 16 13.86 -9.02 -21.02
N VAL A 17 14.38 -7.83 -20.70
CA VAL A 17 14.48 -6.69 -21.62
C VAL A 17 15.95 -6.46 -21.93
N GLU A 18 16.28 -6.29 -23.22
CA GLU A 18 17.65 -5.99 -23.62
C GLU A 18 18.09 -4.61 -23.07
N GLY A 19 19.28 -4.56 -22.48
CA GLY A 19 19.87 -3.32 -21.96
C GLY A 19 19.26 -2.80 -20.65
N SER A 20 18.52 -3.62 -19.91
CA SER A 20 18.05 -3.27 -18.55
C SER A 20 18.08 -4.46 -17.61
N GLY A 21 18.39 -4.21 -16.34
CA GLY A 21 18.23 -5.21 -15.27
C GLY A 21 16.76 -5.44 -14.91
N TRP A 22 15.90 -4.45 -15.15
CA TRP A 22 14.49 -4.55 -14.81
C TRP A 22 13.73 -5.50 -15.74
N PRO A 23 12.97 -6.46 -15.20
CA PRO A 23 12.07 -7.27 -16.01
C PRO A 23 10.97 -6.40 -16.60
N ALA A 24 10.54 -6.75 -17.81
CA ALA A 24 9.20 -6.41 -18.25
C ALA A 24 8.26 -7.57 -17.93
N TRP A 25 6.97 -7.31 -17.86
CA TRP A 25 5.99 -8.38 -17.68
C TRP A 25 4.77 -8.21 -18.59
N ALA A 26 4.06 -9.32 -18.79
CA ALA A 26 2.75 -9.38 -19.45
C ALA A 26 1.74 -10.04 -18.51
N LEU A 27 0.51 -9.55 -18.51
CA LEU A 27 -0.55 -10.11 -17.68
C LEU A 27 -1.14 -11.36 -18.34
N GLN A 28 -1.15 -12.48 -17.61
CA GLN A 28 -1.78 -13.72 -17.99
C GLN A 28 -2.60 -14.26 -16.82
N TRP A 29 -3.92 -14.26 -16.98
CA TRP A 29 -4.88 -14.74 -15.99
C TRP A 29 -4.91 -16.28 -15.91
N ASP A 30 -4.78 -16.81 -14.70
CA ASP A 30 -5.00 -18.20 -14.28
C ASP A 30 -6.26 -18.23 -13.42
N LEU A 31 -7.39 -18.36 -14.09
CA LEU A 31 -8.74 -18.32 -13.51
C LEU A 31 -9.45 -19.65 -13.75
N PRO A 32 -10.50 -19.97 -12.96
CA PRO A 32 -11.36 -21.11 -13.24
C PRO A 32 -11.92 -21.11 -14.67
N ILE A 33 -12.18 -22.31 -15.23
CA ILE A 33 -12.54 -22.53 -16.65
C ILE A 33 -13.71 -21.67 -17.17
N ASN A 34 -14.60 -21.22 -16.28
CA ASN A 34 -15.79 -20.43 -16.63
C ASN A 34 -15.78 -19.01 -16.02
N VAL A 35 -14.61 -18.49 -15.65
CA VAL A 35 -14.47 -17.16 -15.05
C VAL A 35 -13.63 -16.29 -15.97
N ALA A 36 -14.23 -15.21 -16.50
CA ALA A 36 -13.54 -14.29 -17.38
C ALA A 36 -12.91 -13.12 -16.60
N PRO A 37 -11.75 -12.57 -17.04
CA PRO A 37 -11.08 -11.48 -16.33
C PRO A 37 -11.94 -10.24 -16.04
N HIS A 38 -12.82 -9.85 -16.97
CA HIS A 38 -13.69 -8.69 -16.78
C HIS A 38 -14.74 -8.90 -15.68
N GLU A 39 -15.22 -10.14 -15.48
CA GLU A 39 -16.14 -10.49 -14.40
C GLU A 39 -15.45 -10.42 -13.04
N VAL A 40 -14.18 -10.86 -12.98
CA VAL A 40 -13.33 -10.75 -11.81
C VAL A 40 -13.11 -9.29 -11.43
N LEU A 41 -12.75 -8.44 -12.40
CA LEU A 41 -12.57 -7.01 -12.19
C LEU A 41 -13.87 -6.34 -11.70
N ALA A 42 -15.02 -6.65 -12.32
CA ALA A 42 -16.30 -6.09 -11.91
C ALA A 42 -16.69 -6.48 -10.47
N ARG A 43 -16.27 -7.67 -10.01
CA ARG A 43 -16.54 -8.18 -8.66
C ARG A 43 -15.62 -7.59 -7.59
N HIS A 44 -14.33 -7.50 -7.90
CA HIS A 44 -13.27 -7.14 -6.95
C HIS A 44 -12.77 -5.70 -7.09
N SER A 45 -13.28 -4.94 -8.04
CA SER A 45 -12.93 -3.54 -8.23
C SER A 45 -14.16 -2.74 -8.62
N VAL A 46 -15.11 -2.62 -7.68
CA VAL A 46 -16.40 -2.02 -8.00
C VAL A 46 -16.29 -0.53 -8.36
N PRO A 47 -17.11 -0.06 -9.32
CA PRO A 47 -17.24 1.36 -9.59
C PRO A 47 -17.85 2.09 -8.38
N ARG A 48 -17.44 3.34 -8.17
CA ARG A 48 -17.94 4.28 -7.16
C ARG A 48 -18.03 3.67 -5.76
N LEU A 49 -16.95 3.03 -5.32
CA LEU A 49 -16.90 2.27 -4.07
C LEU A 49 -17.44 3.04 -2.85
N LEU A 50 -17.22 4.36 -2.78
CA LEU A 50 -17.70 5.19 -1.67
C LEU A 50 -19.22 5.38 -1.63
N GLU A 51 -19.91 5.22 -2.76
CA GLU A 51 -21.39 5.21 -2.82
C GLU A 51 -21.97 3.86 -2.39
N ARG A 52 -21.13 2.83 -2.30
CA ARG A 52 -21.50 1.42 -2.07
C ARG A 52 -21.03 0.88 -0.71
N LEU A 53 -20.66 1.77 0.21
CA LEU A 53 -20.13 1.39 1.54
C LEU A 53 -21.12 0.54 2.35
N GLU A 54 -22.41 0.74 2.17
CA GLU A 54 -23.46 0.02 2.90
C GLU A 54 -23.67 -1.40 2.37
N GLU A 55 -23.20 -1.70 1.15
CA GLU A 55 -23.35 -3.00 0.53
C GLU A 55 -22.40 -4.04 1.12
N ASN A 56 -22.85 -5.30 1.09
CA ASN A 56 -22.03 -6.46 1.40
C ASN A 56 -21.32 -6.94 0.12
N LEU A 57 -20.24 -6.25 -0.22
CA LEU A 57 -19.43 -6.56 -1.40
C LEU A 57 -18.44 -7.70 -1.10
N PRO A 58 -18.04 -8.49 -2.13
CA PRO A 58 -16.84 -9.33 -2.05
C PRO A 58 -15.59 -8.51 -1.72
N LEU A 59 -14.47 -9.18 -1.45
CA LEU A 59 -13.18 -8.49 -1.24
C LEU A 59 -12.92 -7.49 -2.35
N GLN A 60 -12.66 -6.23 -2.00
CA GLN A 60 -12.24 -5.22 -2.97
C GLN A 60 -10.73 -5.11 -2.99
N VAL A 61 -10.13 -5.21 -4.17
CA VAL A 61 -8.69 -5.26 -4.39
C VAL A 61 -8.27 -3.96 -5.08
N ILE A 62 -7.34 -3.27 -4.45
CA ILE A 62 -6.84 -1.96 -4.84
C ILE A 62 -5.43 -2.13 -5.40
N GLU A 63 -5.21 -1.71 -6.66
CA GLU A 63 -3.87 -1.70 -7.26
C GLU A 63 -3.00 -0.69 -6.53
N HIS A 64 -1.89 -1.15 -5.98
CA HIS A 64 -0.96 -0.28 -5.27
C HIS A 64 -0.05 0.46 -6.25
N ARG A 65 -0.03 1.80 -6.18
CA ARG A 65 0.77 2.72 -7.01
C ARG A 65 0.58 2.66 -8.52
N GLY A 66 -0.54 2.11 -8.97
CA GLY A 66 -0.83 1.90 -10.39
C GLY A 66 -0.06 0.72 -11.01
N MET A 67 -0.33 0.42 -12.27
CA MET A 67 0.13 -0.78 -12.95
C MET A 67 1.48 -0.54 -13.64
N PHE A 68 2.54 -0.43 -12.84
CA PHE A 68 3.88 -0.09 -13.31
C PHE A 68 4.66 -1.26 -13.92
N ASN A 69 5.59 -0.96 -14.81
CA ASN A 69 6.37 -1.94 -15.57
C ASN A 69 7.74 -1.34 -15.91
N LEU A 70 8.70 -1.52 -15.00
CA LEU A 70 10.01 -0.87 -15.05
C LEU A 70 10.80 -1.27 -16.31
N GLY A 71 10.72 -2.53 -16.74
CA GLY A 71 11.33 -2.99 -18.00
C GLY A 71 10.78 -2.26 -19.23
N LYS A 72 9.49 -1.91 -19.24
CA LYS A 72 8.80 -1.13 -20.28
C LYS A 72 8.79 0.38 -20.06
N ARG A 73 9.64 0.88 -19.16
CA ARG A 73 9.77 2.31 -18.83
C ARG A 73 8.50 2.95 -18.26
N VAL A 74 7.69 2.18 -17.54
CA VAL A 74 6.54 2.70 -16.80
C VAL A 74 6.87 2.64 -15.31
N GLN A 75 7.03 3.81 -14.69
CA GLN A 75 7.33 3.95 -13.26
C GLN A 75 6.05 3.90 -12.42
N GLU A 76 6.17 3.50 -11.15
CA GLU A 76 5.08 3.57 -10.17
C GLU A 76 4.66 5.05 -9.94
N CYS A 77 3.41 5.29 -9.54
CA CYS A 77 2.94 6.64 -9.21
C CYS A 77 3.08 7.66 -10.37
N THR A 78 2.94 7.24 -11.63
CA THR A 78 2.95 8.11 -12.80
C THR A 78 1.61 8.10 -13.54
N GLU A 79 1.36 9.10 -14.40
CA GLU A 79 0.15 9.12 -15.23
C GLU A 79 0.00 7.81 -16.02
N THR A 80 1.07 7.34 -16.66
CA THR A 80 1.03 6.09 -17.43
C THR A 80 0.67 4.87 -16.58
N SER A 81 1.26 4.67 -15.38
CA SER A 81 0.92 3.52 -14.54
C SER A 81 -0.52 3.61 -14.00
N LEU A 82 -0.99 4.81 -13.64
CA LEU A 82 -2.34 5.03 -13.13
C LEU A 82 -3.41 4.79 -14.22
N LEU A 83 -3.20 5.31 -15.43
CA LEU A 83 -4.12 5.11 -16.55
C LEU A 83 -4.11 3.65 -17.04
N THR A 84 -2.95 2.98 -17.00
CA THR A 84 -2.85 1.55 -17.33
C THR A 84 -3.63 0.71 -16.33
N ALA A 85 -3.55 1.04 -15.03
CA ALA A 85 -4.29 0.31 -14.00
C ALA A 85 -5.80 0.41 -14.19
N LEU A 86 -6.32 1.60 -14.44
CA LEU A 86 -7.75 1.85 -14.45
C LEU A 86 -8.42 1.42 -15.75
N GLY A 87 -7.69 1.37 -16.88
CA GLY A 87 -8.25 0.99 -18.18
C GLY A 87 -9.45 1.86 -18.62
N GLY A 88 -9.96 1.63 -19.83
CA GLY A 88 -11.21 2.25 -20.28
C GLY A 88 -12.45 1.58 -19.67
N GLU A 89 -13.60 1.69 -20.36
CA GLU A 89 -14.86 1.05 -19.96
C GLU A 89 -14.68 -0.47 -19.74
N GLY A 90 -15.03 -0.96 -18.54
CA GLY A 90 -14.82 -2.35 -18.11
C GLY A 90 -13.46 -2.64 -17.45
N GLY A 91 -12.61 -1.63 -17.26
CA GLY A 91 -11.35 -1.71 -16.53
C GLY A 91 -11.49 -1.71 -15.00
N ARG A 92 -10.35 -1.64 -14.30
CA ARG A 92 -10.31 -1.57 -12.82
C ARG A 92 -10.81 -0.20 -12.35
N ASN A 93 -11.48 -0.15 -11.20
CA ASN A 93 -11.98 1.10 -10.63
C ASN A 93 -11.21 1.57 -9.39
N LEU A 94 -10.34 0.73 -8.83
CA LEU A 94 -9.66 0.99 -7.56
C LEU A 94 -8.13 1.00 -7.75
N THR A 95 -7.51 2.13 -7.41
CA THR A 95 -6.05 2.25 -7.33
C THR A 95 -5.67 3.11 -6.13
N GLU A 96 -4.51 2.81 -5.58
CA GLU A 96 -3.82 3.61 -4.59
C GLU A 96 -2.69 4.40 -5.30
N LEU A 97 -2.36 5.57 -4.74
CA LEU A 97 -1.15 6.31 -5.09
C LEU A 97 -0.63 7.11 -3.90
N ASP A 98 0.69 7.22 -3.86
CA ASP A 98 1.42 7.93 -2.82
C ASP A 98 1.45 9.43 -3.08
N VAL A 99 1.21 10.21 -2.02
CA VAL A 99 1.23 11.68 -2.08
C VAL A 99 2.26 12.22 -1.10
N CYS A 100 3.07 13.16 -1.58
CA CYS A 100 3.92 13.99 -0.73
C CYS A 100 3.77 15.48 -1.06
N LEU A 101 4.24 16.34 -0.16
CA LEU A 101 4.17 17.80 -0.34
C LEU A 101 5.52 18.41 -0.70
N THR A 102 5.47 19.39 -1.60
CA THR A 102 6.57 20.32 -1.86
C THR A 102 6.78 21.28 -0.69
N LEU A 103 7.84 22.08 -0.74
CA LEU A 103 8.16 23.14 0.23
C LEU A 103 6.98 24.10 0.48
N ASP A 104 6.27 24.46 -0.58
CA ASP A 104 5.12 25.37 -0.60
C ASP A 104 3.76 24.68 -0.41
N ASN A 105 3.75 23.45 0.12
CA ASN A 105 2.56 22.64 0.38
C ASN A 105 1.74 22.28 -0.86
N VAL A 106 2.36 22.20 -2.04
CA VAL A 106 1.70 21.70 -3.25
C VAL A 106 1.78 20.17 -3.26
N PRO A 107 0.65 19.45 -3.37
CA PRO A 107 0.69 17.99 -3.41
C PRO A 107 1.18 17.46 -4.76
N ILE A 108 2.15 16.56 -4.72
CA ILE A 108 2.65 15.78 -5.86
C ILE A 108 2.46 14.29 -5.61
N VAL A 109 2.54 13.50 -6.67
CA VAL A 109 2.39 12.05 -6.64
C VAL A 109 3.78 11.42 -6.71
N SER A 110 4.18 10.75 -5.64
CA SER A 110 5.47 10.05 -5.56
C SER A 110 5.49 9.11 -4.35
N HIS A 111 5.96 7.88 -4.58
CA HIS A 111 6.29 6.96 -3.50
C HIS A 111 7.44 7.49 -2.63
N ASP A 112 8.49 7.97 -3.28
CA ASP A 112 9.69 8.43 -2.60
C ASP A 112 9.46 9.83 -2.05
N LEU A 113 9.99 10.07 -0.85
CA LEU A 113 10.08 11.41 -0.27
C LEU A 113 11.27 12.18 -0.85
N ASN A 114 12.18 11.49 -1.52
CA ASN A 114 13.39 12.04 -2.13
C ASN A 114 13.33 11.95 -3.65
N THR A 115 13.90 12.94 -4.32
CA THR A 115 13.94 13.06 -5.77
C THR A 115 14.82 12.04 -6.48
N TRP A 116 15.84 11.50 -5.80
CA TRP A 116 16.98 10.88 -6.46
C TRP A 116 16.59 9.71 -7.35
N ARG A 117 15.79 8.75 -6.86
CA ARG A 117 15.51 7.53 -7.61
C ARG A 117 14.70 7.79 -8.88
N ILE A 118 13.78 8.75 -8.81
CA ILE A 118 12.77 8.99 -9.86
C ILE A 118 13.04 10.23 -10.71
N SER A 119 14.09 11.00 -10.45
CA SER A 119 14.42 12.19 -11.25
C SER A 119 15.92 12.47 -11.32
N THR A 120 16.29 13.42 -12.18
CA THR A 120 17.66 13.98 -12.25
C THR A 120 17.83 15.24 -11.41
N LEU A 121 16.86 15.59 -10.56
CA LEU A 121 17.01 16.69 -9.62
C LEU A 121 18.11 16.36 -8.59
N THR A 122 18.61 17.39 -7.91
CA THR A 122 19.53 17.19 -6.78
C THR A 122 18.89 16.27 -5.74
N ASP A 123 19.67 15.30 -5.23
CA ASP A 123 19.29 14.36 -4.17
C ASP A 123 18.93 15.11 -2.89
N ARG A 124 17.63 15.32 -2.68
CA ARG A 124 17.03 16.00 -1.53
C ARG A 124 15.56 15.64 -1.39
N LEU A 125 14.95 15.98 -0.26
CA LEU A 125 13.53 15.69 -0.04
C LEU A 125 12.65 16.61 -0.89
N PHE A 126 11.51 16.12 -1.38
CA PHE A 126 10.51 16.93 -2.08
C PHE A 126 10.02 18.10 -1.21
N ARG A 127 9.98 17.91 0.11
CA ARG A 127 9.63 18.95 1.09
C ARG A 127 10.60 20.13 1.12
N GLU A 128 11.77 19.99 0.50
CA GLU A 128 12.82 21.01 0.41
C GLU A 128 12.86 21.68 -0.97
N ILE A 129 11.93 21.33 -1.87
CA ILE A 129 11.87 21.82 -3.26
C ILE A 129 10.57 22.58 -3.46
N HIS A 130 10.66 23.75 -4.07
CA HIS A 130 9.49 24.54 -4.44
C HIS A 130 8.76 23.92 -5.64
N SER A 131 7.43 23.95 -5.68
CA SER A 131 6.66 23.28 -6.74
C SER A 131 7.03 23.74 -8.17
N SER A 132 7.45 24.99 -8.33
CA SER A 132 7.90 25.54 -9.62
C SER A 132 9.09 24.80 -10.23
N ASP A 133 9.94 24.18 -9.39
CA ASP A 133 11.14 23.48 -9.83
C ASP A 133 10.87 22.01 -10.18
N ILE A 134 9.64 21.54 -9.94
CA ILE A 134 9.17 20.18 -10.24
C ILE A 134 8.35 20.15 -11.53
N ASP A 135 7.78 21.28 -11.95
CA ASP A 135 6.98 21.34 -13.17
C ASP A 135 7.78 20.81 -14.38
N LYS A 136 7.21 19.81 -15.06
CA LYS A 136 7.80 19.15 -16.23
C LYS A 136 9.17 18.51 -15.99
N VAL A 137 9.50 18.15 -14.74
CA VAL A 137 10.66 17.30 -14.46
C VAL A 137 10.35 15.88 -14.95
N PRO A 138 11.14 15.34 -15.90
CA PRO A 138 10.92 13.99 -16.40
C PRO A 138 11.13 12.94 -15.30
N VAL A 139 10.27 11.93 -15.30
CA VAL A 139 10.47 10.76 -14.45
C VAL A 139 11.49 9.84 -15.10
N ILE A 140 12.42 9.33 -14.31
CA ILE A 140 13.42 8.33 -14.73
C ILE A 140 13.20 7.01 -14.00
N ILE A 141 13.79 5.95 -14.57
CA ILE A 141 13.97 4.66 -13.91
C ILE A 141 15.46 4.38 -13.87
N ARG A 142 16.03 4.36 -12.67
CA ARG A 142 17.42 3.96 -12.44
C ARG A 142 17.59 2.47 -12.64
N GLU A 143 18.68 2.06 -13.28
CA GLU A 143 19.04 0.66 -13.41
C GLU A 143 19.43 0.05 -12.07
N VAL A 144 19.40 -1.27 -12.01
CA VAL A 144 19.69 -2.05 -10.82
C VAL A 144 20.67 -3.16 -11.17
N SER A 145 21.63 -3.41 -10.29
CA SER A 145 22.56 -4.52 -10.42
C SER A 145 23.04 -4.96 -9.05
N LYS A 146 23.11 -6.27 -8.82
CA LYS A 146 23.70 -6.87 -7.61
C LYS A 146 23.15 -6.30 -6.29
N GLY A 147 21.86 -5.98 -6.26
CA GLY A 147 21.21 -5.41 -5.07
C GLY A 147 21.33 -3.89 -4.93
N GLU A 148 21.99 -3.20 -5.85
CA GLU A 148 22.19 -1.75 -5.83
C GLU A 148 21.39 -1.06 -6.93
N ILE A 149 20.74 0.04 -6.59
CA ILE A 149 20.15 0.98 -7.55
C ILE A 149 21.27 1.92 -8.00
N LEU A 150 21.48 2.02 -9.32
CA LEU A 150 22.62 2.69 -9.92
C LEU A 150 22.31 4.10 -10.40
N GLU A 151 23.35 4.88 -10.72
CA GLU A 151 23.17 6.21 -11.31
C GLU A 151 22.68 6.17 -12.78
N GLN A 152 23.05 5.10 -13.50
CA GLN A 152 22.56 4.86 -14.85
C GLN A 152 21.05 4.75 -14.85
N HIS A 153 20.39 5.39 -15.81
CA HIS A 153 18.93 5.47 -15.83
C HIS A 153 18.39 5.55 -17.26
N ARG A 154 17.09 5.27 -17.38
CA ARG A 154 16.29 5.47 -18.58
C ARG A 154 15.21 6.50 -18.31
N VAL A 155 15.07 7.47 -19.19
CA VAL A 155 14.00 8.47 -19.12
C VAL A 155 12.68 7.85 -19.58
N THR A 156 11.61 8.12 -18.85
CA THR A 156 10.25 7.69 -19.18
C THR A 156 9.53 8.75 -20.03
N VAL A 157 8.28 8.50 -20.41
CA VAL A 157 7.43 9.51 -21.07
C VAL A 157 6.71 10.43 -20.08
N ASP A 158 6.73 10.08 -18.79
CA ASP A 158 6.00 10.78 -17.74
C ASP A 158 6.82 11.93 -17.16
N PHE A 159 6.11 12.89 -16.56
CA PHE A 159 6.65 13.91 -15.68
C PHE A 159 6.18 13.66 -14.24
N ILE A 160 6.90 14.20 -13.24
CA ILE A 160 6.48 14.10 -11.84
C ILE A 160 5.07 14.70 -11.71
N PRO A 161 4.03 13.91 -11.37
CA PRO A 161 2.67 14.42 -11.45
C PRO A 161 2.33 15.31 -10.26
N PHE A 162 1.73 16.47 -10.53
CA PHE A 162 0.95 17.17 -9.50
C PHE A 162 -0.35 16.41 -9.23
N LEU A 163 -0.73 16.26 -7.96
CA LEU A 163 -1.91 15.48 -7.56
C LEU A 163 -3.18 15.94 -8.25
N LYS A 164 -3.37 17.26 -8.37
CA LYS A 164 -4.55 17.84 -9.04
C LYS A 164 -4.67 17.32 -10.47
N ASN A 165 -3.58 17.40 -11.24
CA ASN A 165 -3.56 17.03 -12.64
C ASN A 165 -3.74 15.51 -12.81
N ALA A 166 -3.10 14.72 -11.95
CA ALA A 166 -3.26 13.27 -11.93
C ALA A 166 -4.73 12.86 -11.67
N LEU A 167 -5.38 13.44 -10.66
CA LEU A 167 -6.79 13.16 -10.34
C LEU A 167 -7.75 13.61 -11.46
N GLU A 168 -7.55 14.80 -12.03
CA GLU A 168 -8.36 15.29 -13.16
C GLU A 168 -8.26 14.33 -14.36
N ARG A 169 -7.05 13.87 -14.66
CA ARG A 169 -6.80 12.92 -15.75
C ARG A 169 -7.44 11.55 -15.48
N ILE A 170 -7.27 11.04 -14.26
CA ILE A 170 -7.88 9.78 -13.82
C ILE A 170 -9.40 9.84 -13.96
N PHE A 171 -10.05 10.85 -13.38
CA PHE A 171 -11.51 10.93 -13.40
C PHE A 171 -12.10 11.30 -14.76
N SER A 172 -11.30 11.89 -15.64
CA SER A 172 -11.68 12.06 -17.05
C SER A 172 -11.64 10.74 -17.82
N THR A 173 -10.72 9.83 -17.48
CA THR A 173 -10.58 8.52 -18.16
C THR A 173 -11.56 7.50 -17.59
N ASN A 174 -11.67 7.43 -16.26
CA ASN A 174 -12.59 6.55 -15.56
C ASN A 174 -13.33 7.37 -14.46
N PRO A 175 -14.53 7.90 -14.77
CA PRO A 175 -15.32 8.71 -13.83
C PRO A 175 -15.87 7.91 -12.64
N ASP A 176 -15.84 6.58 -12.74
CA ASP A 176 -16.34 5.66 -11.72
C ASP A 176 -15.22 5.17 -10.78
N SER A 177 -13.98 5.60 -11.00
CA SER A 177 -12.85 5.23 -10.16
C SER A 177 -12.94 5.77 -8.73
N THR A 178 -12.39 5.03 -7.77
CA THR A 178 -12.12 5.48 -6.40
C THR A 178 -10.62 5.39 -6.13
N ILE A 179 -10.04 6.49 -5.70
CA ILE A 179 -8.60 6.64 -5.51
C ILE A 179 -8.27 6.66 -4.02
N PHE A 180 -7.31 5.82 -3.64
CA PHE A 180 -6.77 5.77 -2.29
C PHE A 180 -5.48 6.59 -2.28
N LEU A 181 -5.48 7.72 -1.58
CA LEU A 181 -4.30 8.54 -1.43
C LEU A 181 -3.56 8.11 -0.18
N ASP A 182 -2.36 7.57 -0.36
CA ASP A 182 -1.44 7.35 0.75
C ASP A 182 -0.86 8.70 1.22
N GLY A 183 -1.58 9.35 2.14
CA GLY A 183 -1.19 10.60 2.77
C GLY A 183 -0.17 10.38 3.88
N ARG A 184 1.11 10.34 3.50
CA ARG A 184 2.20 10.00 4.42
C ARG A 184 2.47 11.09 5.46
N ASN A 185 3.06 10.67 6.58
CA ASN A 185 3.63 11.53 7.64
C ASN A 185 2.72 12.69 8.11
N HIS A 186 3.33 13.84 8.38
CA HIS A 186 2.74 15.10 8.83
C HIS A 186 1.89 15.81 7.76
N GLU A 187 1.57 15.15 6.64
CA GLU A 187 1.00 15.85 5.48
C GLU A 187 -0.48 15.55 5.32
N ALA A 188 -0.95 14.45 5.91
CA ALA A 188 -2.35 14.02 5.83
C ALA A 188 -3.33 15.14 6.21
N HIS A 189 -3.07 15.89 7.29
CA HIS A 189 -3.96 16.96 7.71
C HIS A 189 -4.01 18.13 6.71
N VAL A 190 -2.90 18.42 6.02
CA VAL A 190 -2.84 19.41 4.93
C VAL A 190 -3.59 18.88 3.70
N LEU A 191 -3.47 17.59 3.40
CA LEU A 191 -4.22 16.94 2.32
C LEU A 191 -5.73 16.90 2.60
N VAL A 192 -6.15 16.70 3.86
CA VAL A 192 -7.57 16.83 4.26
C VAL A 192 -8.08 18.24 3.96
N ALA A 193 -7.35 19.27 4.41
CA ALA A 193 -7.73 20.64 4.13
C ALA A 193 -7.78 20.90 2.62
N TRP A 194 -6.78 20.45 1.86
CA TRP A 194 -6.74 20.57 0.40
C TRP A 194 -7.93 19.89 -0.29
N LEU A 195 -8.27 18.64 0.08
CA LEU A 195 -9.40 17.90 -0.48
C LEU A 195 -10.74 18.52 -0.08
N SER A 196 -10.86 19.06 1.13
CA SER A 196 -12.12 19.62 1.65
C SER A 196 -12.64 20.78 0.80
N HIS A 197 -11.74 21.59 0.23
CA HIS A 197 -12.08 22.69 -0.67
C HIS A 197 -12.41 22.24 -2.12
N ARG A 198 -12.36 20.93 -2.42
CA ARG A 198 -12.49 20.37 -3.78
C ARG A 198 -13.61 19.32 -3.85
N ARG A 199 -14.84 19.81 -3.93
CA ARG A 199 -16.08 19.00 -3.89
C ARG A 199 -16.12 17.86 -4.90
N GLN A 200 -15.49 18.02 -6.05
CA GLN A 200 -15.44 16.98 -7.08
C GLN A 200 -14.76 15.66 -6.62
N TYR A 201 -14.01 15.67 -5.51
CA TYR A 201 -13.29 14.50 -5.00
C TYR A 201 -13.97 13.81 -3.80
N HIS A 202 -14.98 14.43 -3.19
CA HIS A 202 -15.56 13.99 -1.89
C HIS A 202 -16.14 12.57 -1.90
N GLN A 203 -16.63 12.09 -3.05
CA GLN A 203 -17.15 10.72 -3.22
C GLN A 203 -16.24 9.82 -4.07
N ARG A 204 -15.00 10.25 -4.30
CA ARG A 204 -14.08 9.56 -5.22
C ARG A 204 -12.69 9.32 -4.64
N VAL A 205 -12.38 9.93 -3.50
CA VAL A 205 -11.06 9.84 -2.88
C VAL A 205 -11.17 9.40 -1.42
N VAL A 206 -10.37 8.41 -1.04
CA VAL A 206 -10.11 8.01 0.34
C VAL A 206 -8.71 8.44 0.70
N LEU A 207 -8.54 9.22 1.77
CA LEU A 207 -7.23 9.60 2.26
C LEU A 207 -6.80 8.69 3.42
N LEU A 208 -5.65 8.05 3.26
CA LEU A 208 -4.98 7.32 4.33
C LEU A 208 -4.19 8.29 5.21
N PHE A 209 -4.13 8.01 6.50
CA PHE A 209 -3.24 8.69 7.43
C PHE A 209 -2.77 7.75 8.53
N TYR A 210 -1.62 8.03 9.13
CA TYR A 210 -0.92 7.09 9.99
C TYR A 210 -0.89 7.52 11.44
N THR A 211 -0.62 6.56 12.33
CA THR A 211 -0.37 6.80 13.75
C THR A 211 0.86 7.67 14.02
N PHE A 212 1.87 7.70 13.14
CA PHE A 212 3.23 8.24 13.42
C PHE A 212 3.24 9.59 14.15
N GLU A 213 2.43 10.53 13.68
CA GLU A 213 2.48 11.93 14.12
C GLU A 213 1.29 12.36 14.97
N TYR A 214 0.21 11.58 14.94
CA TYR A 214 -1.02 11.91 15.66
C TYR A 214 -1.11 11.00 16.87
N LEU A 215 -0.91 11.58 18.06
CA LEU A 215 -0.98 10.86 19.33
C LEU A 215 -2.34 10.18 19.53
N ASP A 216 -3.41 10.80 19.05
CA ASP A 216 -4.79 10.35 19.11
C ASP A 216 -5.63 11.06 18.03
N GLY A 217 -6.94 10.81 18.03
CA GLY A 217 -7.88 11.45 17.12
C GLY A 217 -8.03 12.97 17.33
N ASP A 218 -7.86 13.49 18.55
CA ASP A 218 -7.96 14.92 18.84
C ASP A 218 -6.77 15.67 18.24
N ALA A 219 -5.55 15.12 18.38
CA ALA A 219 -4.34 15.66 17.78
C ALA A 219 -4.43 15.74 16.24
N PHE A 220 -5.03 14.74 15.59
CA PHE A 220 -5.28 14.78 14.14
C PHE A 220 -6.27 15.89 13.77
N VAL A 221 -7.39 15.98 14.50
CA VAL A 221 -8.41 17.03 14.33
C VAL A 221 -7.79 18.42 14.45
N ASP A 222 -6.99 18.67 15.48
CA ASP A 222 -6.36 19.95 15.72
C ASP A 222 -5.40 20.33 14.59
N ALA A 223 -4.63 19.36 14.09
CA ALA A 223 -3.76 19.56 12.94
C ALA A 223 -4.58 19.94 11.69
N VAL A 224 -5.70 19.24 11.43
CA VAL A 224 -6.58 19.55 10.29
C VAL A 224 -7.16 20.95 10.42
N VAL A 225 -7.68 21.34 11.59
CA VAL A 225 -8.25 22.68 11.84
C VAL A 225 -7.21 23.77 11.63
N LYS A 226 -5.97 23.56 12.09
CA LYS A 226 -4.85 24.50 11.87
C LYS A 226 -4.53 24.67 10.38
N ALA A 227 -4.73 23.63 9.57
CA ALA A 227 -4.56 23.70 8.11
C ALA A 227 -5.74 24.36 7.37
N GLN A 228 -6.73 24.92 8.08
CA GLN A 228 -7.83 25.71 7.53
C GLN A 228 -8.69 24.95 6.51
N PRO A 229 -9.37 23.87 6.94
CA PRO A 229 -10.21 23.05 6.07
C PRO A 229 -11.52 23.76 5.75
N ALA A 230 -12.25 23.30 4.74
CA ALA A 230 -13.63 23.70 4.50
C ALA A 230 -14.51 23.31 5.71
N PRO A 231 -15.55 24.09 6.06
CA PRO A 231 -16.34 23.87 7.27
C PRO A 231 -16.97 22.48 7.42
N ASP A 232 -17.24 21.79 6.30
CA ASP A 232 -17.90 20.50 6.23
C ASP A 232 -16.93 19.31 6.08
N TRP A 233 -15.61 19.52 6.18
CA TRP A 233 -14.58 18.50 5.93
C TRP A 233 -14.81 17.18 6.66
N ARG A 234 -15.32 17.26 7.90
CA ARG A 234 -15.64 16.12 8.77
C ARG A 234 -16.63 15.15 8.14
N LYS A 235 -17.54 15.66 7.31
CA LYS A 235 -18.58 14.89 6.63
C LYS A 235 -18.21 14.58 5.19
N SER A 236 -17.44 15.44 4.53
CA SER A 236 -17.14 15.31 3.11
C SER A 236 -15.95 14.39 2.83
N ILE A 237 -14.90 14.41 3.65
CA ILE A 237 -13.65 13.70 3.36
C ILE A 237 -13.68 12.28 3.92
N ALA A 238 -13.59 11.29 3.04
CA ALA A 238 -13.44 9.90 3.43
C ALA A 238 -12.01 9.63 3.92
N LEU A 239 -11.91 9.10 5.13
CA LEU A 239 -10.65 8.87 5.83
C LEU A 239 -10.45 7.40 6.17
N MET A 240 -9.19 6.96 6.11
CA MET A 240 -8.77 5.62 6.49
C MET A 240 -7.51 5.68 7.37
N PRO A 241 -7.63 5.68 8.71
CA PRO A 241 -6.47 5.55 9.60
C PRO A 241 -5.76 4.22 9.37
N ALA A 242 -4.42 4.25 9.38
CA ALA A 242 -3.54 3.11 9.19
C ALA A 242 -2.63 2.88 10.41
N VAL A 243 -2.57 1.63 10.88
CA VAL A 243 -1.75 1.19 12.02
C VAL A 243 -0.74 0.14 11.57
N PHE A 244 0.54 0.41 11.87
CA PHE A 244 1.65 -0.50 11.60
C PHE A 244 2.08 -1.21 12.89
N PRO A 245 2.45 -2.50 12.84
CA PRO A 245 2.94 -3.23 14.02
C PRO A 245 4.08 -2.50 14.72
N GLU A 246 5.00 -1.94 13.94
CA GLU A 246 6.17 -1.21 14.43
C GLU A 246 5.80 0.03 15.28
N GLU A 247 4.61 0.58 15.06
CA GLU A 247 4.11 1.77 15.75
C GLU A 247 3.47 1.48 17.11
N LEU A 248 3.09 0.23 17.37
CA LEU A 248 2.40 -0.15 18.60
C LEU A 248 3.27 0.10 19.84
N CYS A 249 4.58 -0.09 19.73
CA CYS A 249 5.53 0.21 20.80
C CYS A 249 5.57 1.70 21.13
N ARG A 250 5.51 2.56 20.12
CA ARG A 250 5.44 4.02 20.32
C ARG A 250 4.14 4.41 21.01
N LEU A 251 3.00 3.88 20.54
CA LEU A 251 1.70 4.14 21.16
C LEU A 251 1.63 3.66 22.62
N ALA A 252 2.26 2.52 22.92
CA ALA A 252 2.34 2.00 24.28
C ALA A 252 3.39 2.72 25.15
N HIS A 253 4.16 3.67 24.59
CA HIS A 253 5.30 4.34 25.22
C HIS A 253 6.40 3.36 25.68
N LEU A 254 6.61 2.28 24.92
CA LEU A 254 7.51 1.17 25.26
C LEU A 254 8.81 1.14 24.45
N CYS A 255 9.16 2.20 23.71
CA CYS A 255 10.34 2.22 22.82
C CYS A 255 11.70 1.92 23.52
N LYS A 256 11.75 1.87 24.85
CA LYS A 256 12.95 1.56 25.65
C LYS A 256 12.80 0.30 26.51
N VAL A 257 11.72 -0.47 26.35
CA VAL A 257 11.40 -1.60 27.22
C VAL A 257 11.77 -2.91 26.54
N ALA A 258 12.60 -3.72 27.20
CA ALA A 258 12.85 -5.09 26.79
C ALA A 258 11.62 -5.96 27.11
N GLY A 259 11.01 -6.57 26.08
CA GLY A 259 9.89 -7.51 26.21
C GLY A 259 8.50 -6.89 26.40
N PRO A 260 8.00 -6.04 25.49
CA PRO A 260 6.63 -5.54 25.55
C PRO A 260 5.62 -6.66 25.26
N THR A 261 4.71 -6.91 26.19
CA THR A 261 3.67 -7.94 26.04
C THR A 261 2.66 -7.58 24.94
N VAL A 262 2.19 -8.59 24.19
CA VAL A 262 1.12 -8.47 23.18
C VAL A 262 -0.11 -7.70 23.70
N ASP A 263 -0.53 -7.93 24.95
CA ASP A 263 -1.69 -7.23 25.55
C ASP A 263 -1.51 -5.72 25.63
N LYS A 264 -0.33 -5.25 26.04
CA LYS A 264 -0.04 -3.81 26.15
C LYS A 264 -0.06 -3.14 24.77
N LEU A 265 0.56 -3.79 23.78
CA LEU A 265 0.60 -3.32 22.39
C LEU A 265 -0.82 -3.26 21.79
N TYR A 266 -1.62 -4.31 22.00
CA TYR A 266 -3.00 -4.36 21.57
C TYR A 266 -3.86 -3.28 22.23
N LEU A 267 -3.77 -3.10 23.56
CA LEU A 267 -4.56 -2.09 24.27
C LEU A 267 -4.19 -0.67 23.84
N ALA A 268 -2.91 -0.39 23.57
CA ALA A 268 -2.47 0.91 23.07
C ALA A 268 -3.01 1.19 21.65
N GLY A 269 -2.88 0.24 20.73
CA GLY A 269 -3.43 0.37 19.37
C GLY A 269 -4.95 0.50 19.38
N ARG A 270 -5.64 -0.25 20.24
CA ARG A 270 -7.09 -0.16 20.42
C ARG A 270 -7.50 1.21 20.93
N ALA A 271 -6.83 1.72 21.95
CA ALA A 271 -7.11 3.04 22.51
C ALA A 271 -6.96 4.14 21.45
N TRP A 272 -5.92 4.05 20.61
CA TRP A 272 -5.72 4.96 19.50
C TRP A 272 -6.85 4.88 18.47
N ILE A 273 -7.20 3.68 17.98
CA ILE A 273 -8.32 3.48 17.05
C ILE A 273 -9.63 4.03 17.64
N ASP A 274 -9.93 3.71 18.91
CA ASP A 274 -11.12 4.19 19.59
C ASP A 274 -11.15 5.71 19.72
N SER A 275 -10.00 6.36 19.89
CA SER A 275 -9.90 7.82 19.93
C SER A 275 -10.23 8.46 18.58
N VAL A 276 -9.78 7.85 17.48
CA VAL A 276 -10.07 8.29 16.10
C VAL A 276 -11.54 8.07 15.76
N LEU A 277 -12.08 6.88 16.07
CA LEU A 277 -13.47 6.54 15.78
C LEU A 277 -14.49 7.31 16.63
N ARG A 278 -14.07 7.87 17.77
CA ARG A 278 -14.88 8.78 18.59
C ARG A 278 -15.04 10.16 17.97
N GLN A 279 -14.13 10.56 17.09
CA GLN A 279 -14.24 11.84 16.40
C GLN A 279 -15.43 11.82 15.44
N ASP A 280 -16.10 12.98 15.32
CA ASP A 280 -17.08 13.21 14.26
C ASP A 280 -16.31 13.45 12.95
N MET A 281 -15.84 12.36 12.35
CA MET A 281 -15.15 12.30 11.06
C MET A 281 -15.72 11.16 10.23
N ARG A 282 -15.74 11.31 8.91
CA ARG A 282 -16.13 10.27 7.96
C ARG A 282 -15.00 9.24 7.79
N ILE A 283 -14.85 8.40 8.81
CA ILE A 283 -13.97 7.23 8.77
C ILE A 283 -14.69 6.09 8.05
N VAL A 284 -14.21 5.72 6.86
CA VAL A 284 -14.85 4.71 6.01
C VAL A 284 -14.23 3.32 6.19
N ALA A 285 -12.97 3.27 6.61
CA ALA A 285 -12.24 2.04 6.85
C ALA A 285 -11.16 2.25 7.91
N VAL A 286 -10.68 1.17 8.53
CA VAL A 286 -9.42 1.17 9.30
C VAL A 286 -8.48 0.17 8.66
N HIS A 287 -7.25 0.62 8.40
CA HIS A 287 -6.19 -0.21 7.85
C HIS A 287 -5.28 -0.69 9.00
N VAL A 288 -5.12 -2.01 9.14
CA VAL A 288 -4.12 -2.59 10.05
C VAL A 288 -3.20 -3.48 9.25
N VAL A 289 -1.90 -3.22 9.36
CA VAL A 289 -0.87 -4.05 8.74
C VAL A 289 -0.57 -5.23 9.67
N PHE A 290 -0.63 -6.45 9.16
CA PHE A 290 -0.30 -7.67 9.91
C PHE A 290 0.11 -8.78 8.94
N SER A 291 0.62 -9.89 9.44
CA SER A 291 1.04 -11.06 8.65
C SER A 291 0.51 -12.39 9.19
N ASN A 292 0.07 -12.42 10.46
CA ASN A 292 -0.50 -13.60 11.13
C ASN A 292 0.46 -14.80 11.11
N VAL A 293 1.71 -14.54 11.46
CA VAL A 293 2.71 -15.59 11.66
C VAL A 293 2.46 -16.34 12.97
N THR A 294 2.89 -17.60 13.07
CA THR A 294 2.75 -18.42 14.29
C THR A 294 4.11 -18.62 14.96
N GLU A 295 4.14 -18.92 16.26
CA GLU A 295 5.42 -19.20 16.98
C GLU A 295 6.24 -20.30 16.30
N ASP A 296 5.57 -21.31 15.75
CA ASP A 296 6.21 -22.41 14.98
C ASP A 296 7.08 -21.91 13.81
N CYS A 297 6.85 -20.69 13.31
CA CYS A 297 7.67 -20.09 12.26
C CYS A 297 9.03 -19.58 12.78
N PHE A 298 9.19 -19.31 14.07
CA PHE A 298 10.34 -18.58 14.63
C PHE A 298 11.31 -19.43 15.46
N GLY A 299 11.05 -20.73 15.63
CA GLY A 299 11.90 -21.57 16.48
C GLY A 299 12.02 -21.01 17.91
N GLN A 300 13.23 -21.02 18.49
CA GLN A 300 13.47 -20.36 19.79
C GLN A 300 13.85 -18.90 19.59
N PHE A 301 13.09 -17.98 20.20
CA PHE A 301 13.41 -16.55 20.20
C PHE A 301 14.66 -16.27 21.04
N VAL A 302 15.82 -16.19 20.39
CA VAL A 302 17.08 -15.77 21.02
C VAL A 302 17.27 -14.24 20.91
N ASP A 303 16.79 -13.64 19.82
CA ASP A 303 16.92 -12.21 19.53
C ASP A 303 15.70 -11.40 20.04
N PRO A 304 15.89 -10.39 20.91
CA PRO A 304 14.82 -9.49 21.37
C PRO A 304 14.09 -8.75 20.25
N ASP A 305 14.76 -8.37 19.16
CA ASP A 305 14.15 -7.62 18.05
C ASP A 305 13.22 -8.52 17.23
N VAL A 306 13.60 -9.79 17.06
CA VAL A 306 12.75 -10.81 16.43
C VAL A 306 11.50 -11.05 17.28
N ARG A 307 11.67 -11.22 18.60
CA ARG A 307 10.56 -11.36 19.54
C ARG A 307 9.62 -10.16 19.49
N LEU A 308 10.18 -8.94 19.47
CA LEU A 308 9.41 -7.71 19.41
C LEU A 308 8.57 -7.61 18.13
N ALA A 309 9.16 -7.95 16.98
CA ALA A 309 8.45 -7.96 15.71
C ALA A 309 7.30 -8.98 15.73
N TYR A 310 7.53 -10.16 16.30
CA TYR A 310 6.51 -11.18 16.48
C TYR A 310 5.36 -10.72 17.40
N GLU A 311 5.68 -10.23 18.61
CA GLU A 311 4.68 -9.76 19.58
C GLU A 311 3.86 -8.57 19.03
N SER A 312 4.49 -7.71 18.24
CA SER A 312 3.81 -6.60 17.55
C SER A 312 2.87 -7.09 16.44
N ASP A 313 3.27 -8.09 15.65
CA ASP A 313 2.39 -8.72 14.66
C ASP A 313 1.19 -9.38 15.33
N GLN A 314 1.38 -10.11 16.44
CA GLN A 314 0.27 -10.72 17.19
C GLN A 314 -0.72 -9.67 17.72
N ALA A 315 -0.22 -8.53 18.20
CA ALA A 315 -1.06 -7.44 18.63
C ALA A 315 -1.84 -6.84 17.45
N ALA A 316 -1.20 -6.67 16.29
CA ALA A 316 -1.84 -6.20 15.07
C ALA A 316 -2.92 -7.16 14.55
N VAL A 317 -2.69 -8.48 14.62
CA VAL A 317 -3.72 -9.49 14.31
C VAL A 317 -4.95 -9.30 15.21
N ARG A 318 -4.75 -9.12 16.52
CA ARG A 318 -5.87 -8.85 17.45
C ARG A 318 -6.60 -7.56 17.12
N LEU A 319 -5.88 -6.50 16.71
CA LEU A 319 -6.48 -5.24 16.27
C LEU A 319 -7.29 -5.42 14.98
N ALA A 320 -6.82 -6.21 14.02
CA ALA A 320 -7.54 -6.52 12.79
C ALA A 320 -8.89 -7.18 13.10
N TYR A 321 -8.90 -8.20 13.97
CA TYR A 321 -10.14 -8.85 14.42
C TYR A 321 -11.03 -7.93 15.26
N TYR A 322 -10.45 -7.05 16.07
CA TYR A 322 -11.21 -6.04 16.81
C TYR A 322 -11.98 -5.12 15.84
N VAL A 323 -11.31 -4.53 14.85
CA VAL A 323 -11.97 -3.68 13.84
C VAL A 323 -13.01 -4.46 13.03
N LYS A 324 -12.65 -5.69 12.61
CA LYS A 324 -13.46 -6.49 11.69
C LYS A 324 -14.70 -7.10 12.36
N ASN A 325 -14.59 -7.57 13.61
CA ASN A 325 -15.59 -8.44 14.22
C ASN A 325 -16.15 -7.95 15.56
N ASP A 326 -15.58 -6.92 16.20
CA ASP A 326 -16.05 -6.49 17.53
C ASP A 326 -17.52 -5.98 17.46
N PRO A 327 -18.45 -6.57 18.23
CA PRO A 327 -19.86 -6.19 18.17
C PRO A 327 -20.12 -4.73 18.54
N ALA A 328 -19.33 -4.14 19.44
CA ALA A 328 -19.53 -2.75 19.84
C ALA A 328 -19.07 -1.78 18.76
N ILE A 329 -17.99 -2.11 18.03
CA ILE A 329 -17.58 -1.36 16.82
C ILE A 329 -18.68 -1.48 15.76
N LYS A 330 -19.15 -2.68 15.45
CA LYS A 330 -20.18 -2.89 14.41
C LYS A 330 -21.54 -2.28 14.75
N ALA A 331 -21.91 -2.25 16.03
CA ALA A 331 -23.13 -1.55 16.46
C ALA A 331 -23.05 -0.04 16.24
N LYS A 332 -21.87 0.57 16.45
CA LYS A 332 -21.68 2.04 16.30
C LYS A 332 -21.36 2.45 14.86
N ARG A 333 -20.66 1.60 14.12
CA ARG A 333 -20.15 1.87 12.77
C ARG A 333 -20.41 0.63 11.88
N PRO A 334 -21.67 0.32 11.54
CA PRO A 334 -22.03 -0.92 10.83
C PRO A 334 -21.38 -1.04 9.45
N HIS A 335 -21.06 0.09 8.81
CA HIS A 335 -20.47 0.12 7.47
C HIS A 335 -18.95 0.35 7.47
N LEU A 336 -18.31 0.38 8.65
CA LEU A 336 -16.85 0.52 8.75
C LEU A 336 -16.17 -0.71 8.15
N LYS A 337 -15.36 -0.49 7.12
CA LYS A 337 -14.59 -1.53 6.44
C LYS A 337 -13.28 -1.80 7.17
N PHE A 338 -12.81 -3.02 7.06
CA PHE A 338 -11.45 -3.39 7.46
C PHE A 338 -10.58 -3.51 6.20
N THR A 339 -9.47 -2.79 6.21
CA THR A 339 -8.49 -2.82 5.11
C THR A 339 -7.24 -3.55 5.56
N ALA A 340 -6.76 -4.46 4.73
CA ALA A 340 -5.47 -5.09 4.86
C ALA A 340 -4.51 -4.63 3.75
N VAL A 341 -3.26 -5.07 3.83
CA VAL A 341 -2.28 -4.86 2.76
C VAL A 341 -1.55 -6.16 2.44
N ASN A 342 -1.25 -6.35 1.17
CA ASN A 342 -0.28 -7.30 0.66
C ASN A 342 0.92 -6.50 0.15
N ARG A 343 2.08 -6.64 0.82
CA ARG A 343 3.32 -5.96 0.43
C ARG A 343 4.44 -6.95 0.18
N CYS A 344 4.90 -7.03 -1.05
CA CYS A 344 6.09 -7.80 -1.40
C CYS A 344 7.35 -6.93 -1.31
N TYR A 345 8.50 -7.50 -1.66
CA TYR A 345 9.73 -6.74 -1.87
C TYR A 345 9.59 -5.83 -3.09
N ASP A 346 10.32 -4.70 -3.12
CA ASP A 346 10.28 -3.79 -4.27
C ASP A 346 11.08 -4.38 -5.45
N PHE A 347 12.16 -5.11 -5.15
CA PHE A 347 12.88 -5.94 -6.11
C PHE A 347 13.70 -7.04 -5.44
N ALA A 348 14.07 -8.08 -6.20
CA ALA A 348 15.03 -9.08 -5.79
C ALA A 348 16.16 -9.22 -6.82
N SER A 349 17.38 -9.51 -6.37
CA SER A 349 18.55 -9.64 -7.24
C SER A 349 19.46 -10.74 -6.73
N PHE A 350 20.21 -11.37 -7.65
CA PHE A 350 21.38 -12.15 -7.29
C PHE A 350 22.54 -11.23 -6.92
N LEU A 351 23.25 -11.56 -5.84
CA LEU A 351 24.47 -10.90 -5.36
C LEU A 351 25.70 -11.50 -6.05
N GLU A 352 26.89 -10.96 -5.78
CA GLU A 352 28.15 -11.42 -6.39
C GLU A 352 28.48 -12.89 -6.08
N ASP A 353 28.07 -13.37 -4.92
CA ASP A 353 28.23 -14.76 -4.47
C ASP A 353 27.14 -15.71 -5.01
N GLY A 354 26.19 -15.19 -5.79
CA GLY A 354 25.05 -15.95 -6.32
C GLY A 354 23.90 -16.12 -5.32
N GLU A 355 23.93 -15.47 -4.15
CA GLU A 355 22.80 -15.43 -3.23
C GLU A 355 21.67 -14.56 -3.80
N ARG A 356 20.43 -15.06 -3.81
CA ARG A 356 19.25 -14.21 -4.08
C ARG A 356 18.88 -13.43 -2.83
N ALA A 357 18.88 -12.11 -2.92
CA ALA A 357 18.46 -11.20 -1.86
C ALA A 357 17.24 -10.37 -2.27
N GLU A 358 16.42 -10.03 -1.28
CA GLU A 358 15.21 -9.21 -1.42
C GLU A 358 15.45 -7.81 -0.86
N PHE A 359 14.90 -6.79 -1.51
CA PHE A 359 15.16 -5.40 -1.21
C PHE A 359 13.87 -4.59 -1.15
N SER A 360 13.85 -3.62 -0.25
CA SER A 360 12.94 -2.48 -0.31
C SER A 360 13.70 -1.23 -0.73
N ILE A 361 12.97 -0.23 -1.21
CA ILE A 361 13.47 1.11 -1.49
C ILE A 361 13.27 1.95 -0.21
N ASP A 362 14.36 2.49 0.31
CA ASP A 362 14.29 3.46 1.40
C ASP A 362 13.68 4.76 0.89
N ILE A 363 12.48 5.08 1.38
CA ILE A 363 11.69 6.20 0.86
C ILE A 363 12.34 7.58 1.07
N LYS A 364 13.28 7.71 1.99
CA LYS A 364 13.96 9.00 2.28
C LYS A 364 15.21 9.22 1.44
N THR A 365 15.77 8.17 0.86
CA THR A 365 17.02 8.21 0.09
C THR A 365 16.86 7.68 -1.34
N GLY A 366 15.77 6.98 -1.62
CA GLY A 366 15.56 6.26 -2.89
C GLY A 366 16.53 5.09 -3.11
N ARG A 367 17.34 4.71 -2.11
CA ARG A 367 18.35 3.65 -2.22
C ARG A 367 17.79 2.30 -1.80
N SER A 368 18.43 1.23 -2.26
CA SER A 368 18.07 -0.12 -1.87
C SER A 368 18.44 -0.40 -0.41
N ARG A 369 17.53 -1.09 0.28
CA ARG A 369 17.70 -1.61 1.63
C ARG A 369 17.40 -3.10 1.60
N ARG A 370 18.42 -3.90 1.88
CA ARG A 370 18.28 -5.36 1.97
C ARG A 370 17.30 -5.72 3.09
N HIS A 371 16.43 -6.68 2.83
CA HIS A 371 15.56 -7.26 3.83
C HIS A 371 16.37 -8.08 4.84
N GLU A 372 15.82 -8.22 6.04
CA GLU A 372 16.42 -9.00 7.11
C GLU A 372 16.53 -10.48 6.70
N THR A 373 17.65 -11.12 7.05
CA THR A 373 17.90 -12.54 6.75
C THR A 373 17.56 -13.47 7.91
N ASP A 374 17.35 -12.90 9.10
CA ASP A 374 16.84 -13.57 10.31
C ASP A 374 15.34 -13.94 10.17
N GLU A 375 14.76 -14.45 11.26
CA GLU A 375 13.40 -14.97 11.28
C GLU A 375 12.32 -13.91 10.97
N ARG A 376 12.62 -12.60 11.05
CA ARG A 376 11.68 -11.54 10.63
C ARG A 376 11.29 -11.65 9.16
N LYS A 377 12.09 -12.32 8.32
CA LYS A 377 11.73 -12.62 6.93
C LYS A 377 10.38 -13.35 6.81
N TYR A 378 10.01 -14.19 7.78
CA TYR A 378 8.74 -14.91 7.72
C TYR A 378 7.52 -13.98 7.85
N ILE A 379 7.63 -12.91 8.65
CA ILE A 379 6.62 -11.84 8.74
C ILE A 379 6.45 -11.20 7.36
N ARG A 380 7.56 -10.82 6.73
CA ARG A 380 7.55 -10.20 5.40
C ARG A 380 6.99 -11.13 4.33
N TRP A 381 7.44 -12.38 4.28
CA TRP A 381 6.95 -13.35 3.31
C TRP A 381 5.46 -13.61 3.45
N LYS A 382 4.96 -13.74 4.68
CA LYS A 382 3.52 -13.91 4.91
C LYS A 382 2.72 -12.67 4.50
N LYS A 383 3.22 -11.47 4.77
CA LYS A 383 2.64 -10.20 4.31
C LYS A 383 2.67 -10.06 2.78
N GLY A 384 3.72 -10.55 2.12
CA GLY A 384 3.92 -10.50 0.68
C GLY A 384 3.22 -11.62 -0.10
N THR A 385 2.63 -12.59 0.59
CA THR A 385 1.88 -13.70 -0.03
C THR A 385 0.41 -13.34 -0.18
N PRO A 386 -0.12 -13.29 -1.42
CA PRO A 386 -1.53 -12.98 -1.65
C PRO A 386 -2.49 -13.96 -0.99
N GLY A 387 -3.65 -13.48 -0.56
CA GLY A 387 -4.71 -14.29 0.05
C GLY A 387 -4.54 -14.60 1.54
N ASN A 388 -3.44 -14.19 2.18
CA ASN A 388 -3.21 -14.34 3.61
C ASN A 388 -3.95 -13.27 4.43
N THR A 389 -3.51 -12.02 4.35
CA THR A 389 -4.09 -10.90 5.11
C THR A 389 -5.47 -10.52 4.58
N ALA A 390 -5.70 -10.73 3.28
CA ALA A 390 -6.99 -10.54 2.62
C ALA A 390 -8.09 -11.47 3.14
N ALA A 391 -7.77 -12.59 3.80
CA ALA A 391 -8.73 -13.60 4.27
C ALA A 391 -9.85 -13.05 5.16
N ILE A 392 -9.58 -11.97 5.91
CA ILE A 392 -10.55 -11.32 6.79
C ILE A 392 -10.92 -9.90 6.32
N ALA A 393 -10.29 -9.42 5.25
CA ALA A 393 -10.39 -8.03 4.81
C ALA A 393 -11.69 -7.77 4.04
N ASP A 394 -12.20 -6.54 4.17
CA ASP A 394 -13.18 -6.01 3.21
C ASP A 394 -12.44 -5.48 1.98
N TRP A 395 -11.34 -4.77 2.21
CA TRP A 395 -10.48 -4.18 1.18
C TRP A 395 -9.02 -4.62 1.34
N VAL A 396 -8.30 -4.81 0.24
CA VAL A 396 -6.85 -5.07 0.28
C VAL A 396 -6.13 -4.16 -0.72
N ILE A 397 -5.13 -3.42 -0.23
CA ILE A 397 -4.15 -2.73 -1.07
C ILE A 397 -3.05 -3.74 -1.38
N SER A 398 -2.79 -4.03 -2.66
CA SER A 398 -1.92 -5.14 -3.05
C SER A 398 -0.92 -4.75 -4.11
N ASP A 399 0.34 -5.16 -3.90
CA ASP A 399 1.39 -5.18 -4.93
C ASP A 399 1.13 -6.25 -6.02
N ARG A 400 0.25 -7.22 -5.72
CA ARG A 400 -0.08 -8.37 -6.59
C ARG A 400 -1.60 -8.55 -6.72
N PRO A 401 -2.32 -7.52 -7.18
CA PRO A 401 -3.77 -7.49 -7.10
C PRO A 401 -4.43 -8.57 -7.96
N GLU A 402 -3.84 -8.94 -9.10
CA GLU A 402 -4.39 -10.01 -9.92
C GLU A 402 -4.21 -11.39 -9.27
N ASP A 403 -3.17 -11.60 -8.48
CA ASP A 403 -3.00 -12.83 -7.70
C ASP A 403 -4.00 -12.89 -6.54
N GLU A 404 -4.25 -11.77 -5.84
CA GLU A 404 -5.31 -11.67 -4.82
C GLU A 404 -6.66 -12.09 -5.43
N MET A 405 -7.06 -11.43 -6.51
CA MET A 405 -8.33 -11.72 -7.18
C MET A 405 -8.43 -13.17 -7.64
N ALA A 406 -7.39 -13.70 -8.32
CA ALA A 406 -7.42 -15.06 -8.84
C ALA A 406 -7.52 -16.13 -7.74
N ILE A 407 -6.82 -15.97 -6.61
CA ILE A 407 -6.94 -16.91 -5.47
C ILE A 407 -8.38 -16.98 -4.97
N TRP A 408 -9.04 -15.83 -4.83
CA TRP A 408 -10.43 -15.79 -4.35
C TRP A 408 -11.38 -16.46 -5.33
N GLU A 409 -11.17 -16.31 -6.63
CA GLU A 409 -11.96 -17.01 -7.64
C GLU A 409 -11.80 -18.54 -7.58
N TRP A 410 -10.58 -19.03 -7.37
CA TRP A 410 -10.37 -20.47 -7.15
C TRP A 410 -11.03 -20.96 -5.86
N ARG A 411 -10.91 -20.20 -4.76
CA ARG A 411 -11.56 -20.52 -3.48
C ARG A 411 -13.09 -20.56 -3.59
N ASN A 412 -13.69 -19.66 -4.36
CA ASN A 412 -15.13 -19.65 -4.64
C ASN A 412 -15.60 -20.92 -5.36
N GLN A 413 -14.71 -21.61 -6.07
CA GLN A 413 -14.97 -22.91 -6.71
C GLN A 413 -14.61 -24.10 -5.79
N GLY A 414 -14.30 -23.85 -4.52
CA GLY A 414 -13.88 -24.88 -3.56
C GLY A 414 -12.45 -25.39 -3.78
N ILE A 415 -11.65 -24.74 -4.62
CA ILE A 415 -10.28 -25.13 -4.93
C ILE A 415 -9.32 -24.24 -4.15
N ASN A 416 -8.65 -24.82 -3.15
CA ASN A 416 -7.63 -24.09 -2.42
C ASN A 416 -6.31 -24.12 -3.21
N ARG A 417 -5.94 -22.98 -3.79
CA ARG A 417 -4.61 -22.78 -4.39
C ARG A 417 -3.67 -22.11 -3.40
N GLU A 418 -2.42 -22.56 -3.41
CA GLU A 418 -1.35 -21.91 -2.67
C GLU A 418 -0.60 -20.95 -3.58
N VAL A 419 -0.17 -19.82 -3.03
CA VAL A 419 0.65 -18.82 -3.71
C VAL A 419 1.90 -18.58 -2.89
N ASN A 420 3.01 -18.37 -3.58
CA ASN A 420 4.30 -18.11 -2.96
C ASN A 420 4.50 -16.60 -2.77
N HIS A 421 5.24 -16.19 -1.73
CA HIS A 421 5.68 -14.81 -1.51
C HIS A 421 6.52 -14.25 -2.67
N LEU A 422 7.20 -15.13 -3.41
CA LEU A 422 7.99 -14.76 -4.58
C LEU A 422 7.11 -14.06 -5.62
N SER A 423 7.58 -12.91 -6.08
CA SER A 423 7.01 -12.01 -7.10
C SER A 423 7.95 -11.95 -8.32
N PRO A 424 7.93 -12.96 -9.22
CA PRO A 424 8.90 -13.03 -10.33
C PRO A 424 8.95 -11.81 -11.24
N HIS A 425 7.88 -11.02 -11.31
CA HIS A 425 7.84 -9.77 -12.08
C HIS A 425 8.64 -8.62 -11.45
N LEU A 426 9.21 -8.82 -10.27
CA LEU A 426 10.11 -7.90 -9.55
C LEU A 426 11.52 -8.51 -9.37
N ASP A 427 11.77 -9.70 -9.94
CA ASP A 427 13.08 -10.34 -9.90
C ASP A 427 13.94 -9.81 -11.06
N VAL A 428 15.05 -9.16 -10.72
CA VAL A 428 15.98 -8.51 -11.64
C VAL A 428 16.74 -9.57 -12.44
N TYR A 429 16.88 -9.34 -13.74
CA TYR A 429 17.71 -10.18 -14.61
C TYR A 429 19.19 -9.75 -14.52
N MET A 430 20.08 -10.76 -14.49
CA MET A 430 21.52 -10.56 -14.63
C MET A 430 21.92 -10.12 -16.04
#